data_AF-W9QTA9-F1
#
_entry.id   AF-W9QTA9-F1
#
_cell.length_a   1.000
_cell.length_b   1.000
_cell.length_c   1.000
_cell.angle_alpha   90.00
_cell.angle_beta   90.00
_cell.angle_gamma   90.00
#
_symmetry.space_group_name_H-M   'P 1'
#
loop_
_entity.id
_entity.type
_entity.pdbx_description
1 polymer ?
#
loop_
_entity_poly.entity_id
_entity_poly.type
_entity_poly.pdbx_seq_one_letter_code
_entity_poly.pdbx_strand_id
1 'polypeptide(L)'
;MTQPMDSSAQYLLKEAQHLEDFVAQYFRCRANDILVTCKAYMEGALVGSNIKDRVNNQVNQNSGSKEFKSAVAGMMNLLVTSFSRNGTPGCVVHRLPA
;
A
#
# COMPACT_ATOMS: atom_id res chain seq x y z
N MET A 1 -12.59 33.38 -25.93
CA MET A 1 -11.25 33.87 -25.56
C MET A 1 -10.91 33.31 -24.18
N THR A 2 -10.33 32.12 -24.11
CA THR A 2 -9.74 31.59 -22.89
C THR A 2 -8.45 32.39 -22.63
N GLN A 3 -8.40 33.09 -21.50
CA GLN A 3 -7.18 33.80 -21.10
C GLN A 3 -6.05 32.76 -20.98
N PRO A 4 -4.81 33.09 -21.39
CA PRO A 4 -3.69 32.18 -21.21
C PRO A 4 -3.54 31.92 -19.71
N MET A 5 -3.67 30.66 -19.30
CA MET A 5 -3.36 30.24 -17.94
C MET A 5 -1.94 30.73 -17.60
N ASP A 6 -1.81 31.40 -16.46
CA ASP A 6 -0.54 31.90 -15.92
C ASP A 6 0.52 30.78 -15.97
N SER A 7 1.70 31.09 -16.52
CA SER A 7 2.81 30.13 -16.66
C SER A 7 3.20 29.49 -15.33
N SER A 8 3.01 30.21 -14.22
CA SER A 8 3.25 29.70 -12.87
C SER A 8 2.26 28.59 -12.50
N ALA A 9 0.98 28.74 -12.86
CA ALA A 9 -0.05 27.72 -12.63
C ALA A 9 0.18 26.47 -13.50
N GLN A 10 0.64 26.66 -14.75
CA GLN A 10 0.98 25.54 -15.63
C GLN A 10 2.18 24.73 -15.11
N TYR A 11 3.21 25.39 -14.55
CA TYR A 11 4.35 24.71 -13.94
C TYR A 11 3.94 23.87 -12.72
N LEU A 12 3.14 24.43 -11.82
CA LEU A 12 2.68 23.72 -10.63
C LEU A 12 1.83 22.48 -10.97
N LEU A 13 0.96 22.57 -11.97
CA LEU A 13 0.17 21.42 -12.44
C LEU A 13 1.06 20.31 -13.01
N LYS A 14 2.09 20.68 -13.77
CA LYS A 14 3.04 19.73 -14.35
C LYS A 14 3.89 19.04 -13.28
N GLU A 15 4.39 19.79 -12.30
CA GLU A 15 5.12 19.22 -11.16
C GLU A 15 4.23 18.28 -10.33
N ALA A 16 2.97 18.65 -10.09
CA ALA A 16 2.01 17.78 -9.42
C ALA A 16 1.78 16.48 -10.21
N GLN A 17 1.67 16.56 -11.54
CA GLN A 17 1.55 15.37 -12.38
C GLN A 17 2.79 14.47 -12.30
N HIS A 18 4.00 15.04 -12.30
CA HIS A 18 5.24 14.28 -12.11
C HIS A 18 5.31 13.60 -10.74
N LEU A 19 4.82 14.27 -9.69
CA LEU A 19 4.69 13.67 -8.36
C LEU A 19 3.70 12.51 -8.36
N GLU A 20 2.52 12.68 -8.97
CA GLU A 20 1.51 11.61 -9.06
C GLU A 20 2.04 10.38 -9.81
N ASP A 21 2.70 10.58 -10.95
CA ASP A 21 3.31 9.50 -11.73
C ASP A 21 4.41 8.77 -10.94
N PHE A 22 5.26 9.55 -10.24
CA PHE A 22 6.31 9.00 -9.38
C PHE A 22 5.72 8.16 -8.24
N VAL A 23 4.71 8.69 -7.54
CA VAL A 23 4.02 8.02 -6.44
C VAL A 23 3.32 6.76 -6.95
N ALA A 24 2.64 6.83 -8.09
CA ALA A 24 1.97 5.71 -8.71
C ALA A 24 2.95 4.59 -9.05
N GLN A 25 4.09 4.92 -9.68
CA GLN A 25 5.16 3.97 -9.99
C GLN A 25 5.73 3.33 -8.72
N TYR A 26 6.04 4.13 -7.69
CA TYR A 26 6.57 3.62 -6.42
C TYR A 26 5.62 2.60 -5.78
N PHE A 27 4.32 2.90 -5.72
CA PHE A 27 3.33 1.97 -5.18
C PHE A 27 3.15 0.73 -6.06
N ARG A 28 3.25 0.83 -7.39
CA ARG A 28 3.25 -0.36 -8.26
C ARG A 28 4.41 -1.29 -7.93
N CYS A 29 5.61 -0.74 -7.76
CA CYS A 29 6.80 -1.53 -7.44
C CYS A 29 6.73 -2.17 -6.04
N ARG A 30 6.10 -1.49 -5.06
CA ARG A 30 6.05 -1.95 -3.67
C ARG A 30 4.76 -2.66 -3.26
N ALA A 31 3.75 -2.70 -4.12
CA ALA A 31 2.44 -3.24 -3.77
C ALA A 31 2.48 -4.68 -3.24
N ASN A 32 3.32 -5.56 -3.79
CA ASN A 32 3.46 -6.92 -3.28
C ASN A 32 4.06 -6.94 -1.86
N ASP A 33 5.16 -6.21 -1.63
CA ASP A 33 5.80 -6.09 -0.32
C ASP A 33 4.82 -5.52 0.73
N ILE A 34 4.00 -4.53 0.35
CA ILE A 34 2.96 -3.94 1.22
C ILE A 34 1.91 -5.00 1.58
N LEU A 35 1.38 -5.73 0.59
CA LEU A 35 0.35 -6.74 0.82
C LEU A 35 0.86 -7.92 1.68
N VAL A 36 2.10 -8.38 1.43
CA VAL A 36 2.76 -9.39 2.27
C VAL A 36 2.91 -8.88 3.71
N THR A 37 3.26 -7.61 3.87
CA THR A 37 3.38 -6.98 5.19
C THR A 37 2.05 -6.88 5.94
N CYS A 38 1.00 -6.44 5.26
CA CYS A 38 -0.35 -6.41 5.84
C CYS A 38 -0.80 -7.81 6.25
N LYS A 39 -0.52 -8.84 5.43
CA LYS A 39 -0.83 -10.23 5.78
C LYS A 39 -0.08 -10.69 7.04
N ALA A 40 1.21 -10.39 7.14
CA ALA A 40 1.99 -10.71 8.33
C ALA A 40 1.43 -10.02 9.59
N TYR A 41 1.00 -8.75 9.49
CA TYR A 41 0.35 -8.05 10.60
C TYR A 41 -0.98 -8.67 11.02
N MET A 42 -1.78 -9.14 10.07
CA MET A 42 -3.00 -9.90 10.38
C MET A 42 -2.68 -11.20 11.13
N GLU A 43 -1.59 -11.87 10.77
CA GLU A 43 -1.09 -13.10 11.41
C GLU A 43 -0.39 -12.84 12.76
N GLY A 44 -0.20 -11.56 13.14
CA GLY A 44 0.37 -11.17 14.43
C GLY A 44 1.84 -10.80 14.40
N ALA A 45 2.45 -10.52 13.24
CA ALA A 45 3.77 -9.90 13.22
C ALA A 45 3.73 -8.50 13.86
N LEU A 46 4.81 -8.14 14.57
CA LEU A 46 4.96 -6.80 15.16
C LEU A 46 5.06 -5.74 14.06
N VAL A 47 4.40 -4.60 14.26
CA VAL A 47 4.53 -3.45 13.36
C VAL A 47 5.97 -2.98 13.32
N GLY A 48 6.52 -2.82 12.12
CA GLY A 48 7.93 -2.45 11.91
C GLY A 48 8.92 -3.61 11.95
N SER A 49 8.46 -4.86 12.14
CA SER A 49 9.31 -6.04 12.01
C SER A 49 9.78 -6.26 10.57
N ASN A 50 11.02 -6.72 10.43
CA ASN A 50 11.55 -7.09 9.11
C ASN A 50 11.02 -8.49 8.73
N ILE A 51 9.99 -8.52 7.90
CA ILE A 51 9.35 -9.78 7.47
C ILE A 51 10.26 -10.61 6.54
N LYS A 52 11.29 -9.97 5.93
CA LYS A 52 12.26 -10.67 5.06
C LYS A 52 13.27 -11.49 5.87
N ASP A 53 13.49 -11.16 7.14
CA ASP A 53 14.37 -11.92 8.02
C ASP A 53 13.52 -12.82 8.93
N ARG A 54 13.47 -14.12 8.63
CA ARG A 54 12.73 -15.11 9.43
C ARG A 54 13.35 -15.36 10.82
N VAL A 55 14.43 -14.66 11.16
CA VAL A 55 15.14 -14.83 12.42
C VAL A 55 14.51 -13.90 13.47
N ASN A 56 13.64 -14.49 14.28
CA ASN A 56 13.09 -13.91 15.53
C ASN A 56 11.86 -12.97 15.43
N ASN A 57 10.88 -13.29 14.59
CA ASN A 57 9.52 -12.82 14.82
C ASN A 57 8.83 -13.79 15.80
N GLN A 58 9.08 -13.62 17.11
CA GLN A 58 8.24 -14.27 18.11
C GLN A 58 6.81 -13.77 17.92
N VAL A 59 6.02 -14.55 17.19
CA VAL A 59 4.57 -14.45 17.11
C VAL A 59 4.05 -14.79 18.50
N ASN A 60 4.07 -13.82 19.42
CA ASN A 60 3.34 -13.95 20.66
C ASN A 60 1.86 -13.69 20.31
N GLN A 61 0.94 -14.46 20.88
CA GLN A 61 -0.51 -14.32 20.61
C GLN A 61 -1.05 -12.92 20.96
N ASN A 62 -0.26 -12.08 21.64
CA ASN A 62 -0.57 -10.72 22.08
C ASN A 62 0.11 -9.62 21.25
N SER A 63 0.79 -9.95 20.15
CA SER A 63 1.53 -8.97 19.36
C SER A 63 0.57 -8.38 18.34
N GLY A 64 0.36 -7.07 18.46
CA GLY A 64 -0.72 -6.34 17.79
C GLY A 64 -2.07 -6.50 18.49
N SER A 65 -2.78 -5.38 18.68
CA SER A 65 -4.14 -5.41 19.24
C SER A 65 -5.11 -6.10 18.29
N LYS A 66 -6.18 -6.73 18.83
CA LYS A 66 -7.21 -7.39 18.00
C LYS A 66 -7.86 -6.38 17.05
N GLU A 67 -8.04 -5.15 17.53
CA GLU A 67 -8.60 -4.02 16.80
C GLU A 67 -7.72 -3.66 15.61
N PHE A 68 -6.39 -3.63 15.81
CA PHE A 68 -5.45 -3.36 14.72
C PHE A 68 -5.48 -4.46 13.66
N LYS A 69 -5.42 -5.73 14.06
CA LYS A 69 -5.49 -6.87 13.13
C LYS A 69 -6.78 -6.84 12.30
N SER A 70 -7.90 -6.54 12.95
CA SER A 70 -9.21 -6.39 12.31
C SER A 70 -9.23 -5.23 11.32
N ALA A 71 -8.68 -4.07 11.69
CA ALA A 71 -8.61 -2.91 10.81
C ALA A 71 -7.76 -3.19 9.55
N VAL A 72 -6.60 -3.85 9.71
CA VAL A 72 -5.75 -4.25 8.58
C VAL A 72 -6.48 -5.24 7.67
N ALA A 73 -7.17 -6.23 8.25
CA ALA A 73 -7.97 -7.19 7.49
C ALA A 73 -9.09 -6.49 6.70
N GLY A 74 -9.79 -5.53 7.31
CA GLY A 74 -10.83 -4.72 6.65
C GLY A 74 -10.31 -3.89 5.48
N MET A 75 -9.05 -3.45 5.53
CA MET A 75 -8.41 -2.70 4.43
C MET A 75 -7.84 -3.58 3.32
N MET A 76 -7.60 -4.88 3.58
CA MET A 76 -6.85 -5.75 2.67
C MET A 76 -7.46 -5.82 1.26
N ASN A 77 -8.77 -6.06 1.17
CA ASN A 77 -9.47 -6.16 -0.12
C ASN A 77 -9.50 -4.82 -0.88
N LEU A 78 -9.57 -3.69 -0.15
CA LEU A 78 -9.45 -2.35 -0.74
C LEU A 78 -8.05 -2.14 -1.33
N LEU A 79 -6.99 -2.48 -0.58
CA LEU A 79 -5.60 -2.36 -1.03
C LEU A 79 -5.34 -3.21 -2.28
N VAL A 80 -5.78 -4.47 -2.29
CA VAL A 80 -5.67 -5.36 -3.46
C VAL A 80 -6.36 -4.74 -4.67
N THR A 81 -7.55 -4.16 -4.49
CA THR A 81 -8.30 -3.54 -5.59
C THR A 81 -7.60 -2.29 -6.12
N SER A 82 -7.11 -1.42 -5.23
CA SER A 82 -6.38 -0.20 -5.59
C SER A 82 -5.07 -0.51 -6.33
N PHE A 83 -4.28 -1.47 -5.84
CA PHE A 83 -3.02 -1.84 -6.50
C PHE A 83 -3.23 -2.54 -7.85
N SER A 84 -4.28 -3.36 -7.97
CA SER A 84 -4.66 -3.96 -9.26
C SER A 84 -5.05 -2.88 -10.28
N ARG A 85 -5.84 -1.87 -9.86
CA ARG A 85 -6.20 -0.73 -10.71
C ARG A 85 -5.01 0.14 -11.09
N ASN A 86 -4.02 0.27 -10.20
CA ASN A 86 -2.77 0.97 -10.48
C ASN A 86 -1.83 0.16 -11.41
N GLY A 87 -2.24 -1.01 -11.90
CA GLY A 87 -1.44 -1.81 -12.85
C GLY A 87 -0.41 -2.71 -12.19
N THR A 88 -0.53 -3.02 -10.90
CA THR A 88 0.34 -4.01 -10.24
C THR A 88 -0.12 -5.42 -10.60
N PRO A 89 0.73 -6.26 -11.23
CA PRO A 89 0.39 -7.65 -11.51
C PRO A 89 0.38 -8.49 -10.24
N GLY A 90 -0.48 -9.52 -10.20
CA GLY A 90 -0.44 -10.55 -9.16
C GLY A 90 -1.01 -10.16 -7.78
N CYS A 91 -1.53 -8.95 -7.58
CA CYS A 91 -2.11 -8.54 -6.29
C CYS A 91 -3.30 -9.39 -5.83
N VAL A 92 -4.05 -9.97 -6.79
CA VAL A 92 -5.27 -10.74 -6.52
C VAL A 92 -5.05 -11.96 -5.63
N VAL A 93 -3.81 -12.49 -5.56
CA VAL A 93 -3.44 -13.63 -4.69
C VAL A 93 -3.58 -13.30 -3.20
N HIS A 94 -3.58 -12.02 -2.83
CA HIS A 94 -3.70 -11.56 -1.45
C HIS A 94 -5.14 -11.24 -1.03
N ARG A 95 -6.13 -11.45 -1.91
CA ARG A 95 -7.54 -11.18 -1.61
C ARG A 95 -8.06 -12.14 -0.54
N LEU A 96 -8.80 -11.58 0.43
CA LEU A 96 -9.47 -12.37 1.46
C LEU A 96 -10.84 -12.84 0.97
N PRO A 97 -11.31 -14.03 1.40
CA PRO A 97 -12.69 -14.46 1.17
C PRO A 97 -13.67 -13.46 1.80
N ALA A 98 -14.84 -13.32 1.17
CA ALA A 98 -15.94 -12.49 1.65
C ALA A 98 -16.65 -13.13 2.85
#